data_AF-A0A6B2Z1P5-F1
#
_entry.id   AF-A0A6B2Z1P5-F1
#
_cell.length_a   1.000
_cell.length_b   1.000
_cell.length_c   1.000
_cell.angle_alpha   90.00
_cell.angle_beta   90.00
_cell.angle_gamma   90.00
#
_symmetry.space_group_name_H-M   'P 1'
#
loop_
_entity.id
_entity.type
_entity.pdbx_description
1 polymer ?
#
loop_
_entity_poly.entity_id
_entity_poly.type
_entity_poly.pdbx_seq_one_letter_code
_entity_poly.pdbx_strand_id
1 'polypeptide(L)' 'MARTLRMLGTNSKTGECPTLYEDVDTGEILVQGYTVTDPEVLAQMANPLEGESLVVVDRALLVNFAPKE' A
#
# COMPACT_ATOMS: atom_id res chain seq x y z
N MET A 1 13.16 16.95 -1.53
CA MET A 1 12.15 17.13 -2.58
C MET A 1 10.89 16.38 -2.14
N ALA A 2 9.70 16.91 -2.37
CA ALA A 2 8.48 16.15 -2.12
C ALA A 2 8.30 15.12 -3.25
N ARG A 3 7.85 13.90 -2.91
CA ARG A 3 7.52 12.86 -3.91
C ARG A 3 6.35 13.31 -4.77
N THR A 4 6.41 13.05 -6.07
CA THR A 4 5.29 13.31 -6.99
C THR A 4 4.52 12.01 -7.18
N LEU A 5 3.30 11.92 -6.63
CA LEU A 5 2.52 10.69 -6.64
C LEU A 5 1.45 10.70 -7.73
N ARG A 6 1.39 9.62 -8.53
CA ARG A 6 0.30 9.32 -9.46
C ARG A 6 -0.60 8.25 -8.85
N MET A 7 -1.90 8.52 -8.78
CA MET A 7 -2.89 7.52 -8.36
C MET A 7 -3.09 6.48 -9.47
N LEU A 8 -2.85 5.21 -9.16
CA LEU A 8 -3.06 4.09 -10.08
C LEU A 8 -4.49 3.54 -10.02
N GLY A 9 -5.08 3.50 -8.83
CA GLY A 9 -6.46 3.05 -8.67
C GLY A 9 -6.88 2.82 -7.23
N THR A 10 -8.17 2.61 -7.05
CA THR A 10 -8.81 2.29 -5.77
C THR A 10 -9.93 1.28 -5.99
N ASN A 11 -10.17 0.41 -5.01
CA ASN A 11 -11.35 -0.48 -5.00
C ASN A 11 -12.50 0.09 -4.16
N SER A 12 -12.50 1.42 -3.92
CA SER A 12 -13.50 2.09 -3.09
C SER A 12 -14.91 1.98 -3.68
N LYS A 13 -15.78 1.21 -3.01
CA LYS A 13 -17.22 1.21 -3.29
C LYS A 13 -18.00 2.12 -2.35
N THR A 14 -17.45 2.48 -1.19
CA THR A 14 -18.15 3.25 -0.13
C THR A 14 -17.19 4.04 0.79
N GLY A 15 -16.10 4.59 0.25
CA GLY A 15 -15.33 5.65 0.94
C GLY A 15 -14.16 5.20 1.83
N GLU A 16 -14.08 3.93 2.20
CA GLU A 16 -13.04 3.39 3.09
C GLU A 16 -12.32 2.23 2.41
N CYS A 17 -11.45 2.50 1.44
CA CYS A 17 -10.71 1.46 0.75
C CYS A 17 -9.30 1.91 0.37
N PRO A 18 -8.37 0.95 0.30
CA PRO A 18 -6.98 1.22 0.00
C PRO A 18 -6.81 1.81 -1.41
N THR A 19 -5.81 2.66 -1.56
CA THR A 19 -5.48 3.32 -2.83
C THR A 19 -4.04 3.03 -3.20
N LEU A 20 -3.83 2.68 -4.46
CA LEU A 20 -2.51 2.42 -5.00
C LEU A 20 -1.98 3.68 -5.69
N TYR A 21 -0.75 4.04 -5.36
CA TYR A 21 -0.03 5.16 -5.94
C TYR A 21 1.32 4.68 -6.48
N GLU A 22 1.85 5.46 -7.41
CA GLU A 22 3.21 5.32 -7.94
C GLU A 22 3.92 6.65 -7.75
N ASP A 23 5.15 6.60 -7.25
CA ASP A 23 6.07 7.72 -7.34
C ASP A 23 6.57 7.84 -8.79
N VAL A 24 6.23 8.93 -9.48
CA VAL A 24 6.55 9.09 -10.90
C VAL A 24 8.05 9.29 -11.15
N ASP A 25 8.81 9.64 -10.11
CA ASP A 25 10.24 9.91 -10.20
C ASP A 25 11.04 8.61 -10.01
N THR A 26 10.56 7.68 -9.16
CA THR A 26 11.29 6.45 -8.80
C THR A 26 10.65 5.15 -9.30
N GLY A 27 9.37 5.19 -9.69
CA GLY A 27 8.56 4.00 -9.97
C GLY A 27 8.18 3.20 -8.72
N GLU A 28 8.48 3.71 -7.52
CA GLU A 28 8.08 3.06 -6.27
C GLU A 28 6.56 3.00 -6.17
N ILE A 29 6.05 1.87 -5.66
CA ILE A 29 4.62 1.68 -5.43
C ILE A 29 4.31 1.95 -3.96
N LEU A 30 3.36 2.84 -3.73
CA LEU A 30 2.90 3.22 -2.40
C LEU A 30 1.45 2.78 -2.25
N VAL A 31 1.13 2.18 -1.10
CA VAL A 31 -0.23 1.75 -0.81
C VAL A 31 -0.76 2.48 0.41
N GLN A 32 -1.85 3.22 0.23
CA GLN A 32 -2.61 3.79 1.32
C GLN A 32 -3.57 2.71 1.83
N GLY A 33 -3.59 2.48 3.15
CA GLY A 33 -4.52 1.58 3.81
C GLY A 33 -4.47 1.78 5.33
N TYR A 34 -5.22 0.96 6.06
CA TYR A 34 -5.12 0.96 7.52
C TYR A 34 -3.86 0.21 7.96
N THR A 35 -3.04 0.86 8.78
CA THR A 35 -1.87 0.25 9.40
C THR A 35 -2.31 -0.83 10.38
N VAL A 36 -1.70 -2.01 10.29
CA VAL A 36 -1.91 -3.10 11.25
C VAL A 36 -1.25 -2.70 12.58
N THR A 37 -2.04 -2.71 13.65
CA THR A 37 -1.58 -2.39 15.02
C THR A 37 -1.60 -3.59 15.96
N ASP A 38 -2.13 -4.73 15.50
CA ASP A 38 -2.18 -5.96 16.29
C ASP A 38 -0.77 -6.54 16.49
N PRO A 39 -0.27 -6.62 17.73
CA PRO A 39 1.08 -7.11 18.01
C PRO A 39 1.27 -8.57 17.63
N GLU A 40 0.24 -9.41 17.67
CA GLU A 40 0.33 -10.83 17.28
C GLU A 40 0.51 -10.99 15.77
N VAL A 41 -0.06 -10.07 14.98
CA VAL A 41 0.14 -10.03 13.52
C VAL A 41 1.52 -9.46 13.19
N LEU A 42 1.93 -8.38 13.85
CA LEU A 42 3.24 -7.76 13.61
C LEU A 42 4.40 -8.68 14.01
N ALA A 43 4.23 -9.50 15.04
CA ALA A 43 5.22 -10.51 15.44
C ALA A 43 5.47 -11.59 14.37
N GLN A 44 4.60 -11.72 13.36
CA GLN A 44 4.77 -12.64 12.23
C GLN A 44 5.61 -12.03 11.09
N MET A 45 5.94 -10.74 11.15
CA MET A 45 6.82 -10.11 10.15
C MET A 45 8.22 -10.73 10.19
N ALA A 46 8.75 -11.06 9.01
CA ALA A 46 10.11 -11.57 8.90
C ALA A 46 11.12 -10.42 8.91
N ASN A 47 11.92 -10.32 9.99
CA ASN A 47 13.03 -9.36 10.15
C ASN A 47 12.65 -7.88 9.84
N PRO A 48 11.61 -7.31 10.48
CA PRO A 48 11.22 -5.92 10.21
C PRO A 48 12.34 -4.94 10.56
N LEU A 49 12.59 -3.99 9.66
CA LEU A 49 13.48 -2.85 9.90
C LEU A 49 12.74 -1.69 10.59
N GLU A 50 13.52 -0.73 11.10
CA GLU A 50 12.96 0.50 11.66
C GLU A 50 12.15 1.24 10.58
N GLY A 51 10.89 1.53 10.90
CA GLY A 51 9.96 2.22 10.00
C GLY A 51 9.12 1.32 9.09
N GLU A 52 9.34 0.00 9.09
CA GLU A 52 8.51 -0.94 8.35
C GLU A 52 7.22 -1.30 9.12
N SER A 53 6.13 -1.48 8.37
CA SER A 53 4.84 -1.90 8.93
C SER A 53 4.01 -2.57 7.85
N LEU A 54 2.86 -3.13 8.26
CA LEU A 54 1.89 -3.74 7.36
C LEU A 54 0.69 -2.82 7.20
N VAL A 55 0.19 -2.72 5.97
CA VAL A 55 -1.08 -2.07 5.66
C VAL A 55 -2.05 -3.08 5.09
N VAL A 56 -3.31 -3.00 5.51
CA VAL A 56 -4.36 -3.90 5.01
C VAL A 56 -4.86 -3.38 3.67
N VAL A 57 -4.81 -4.26 2.66
CA VAL A 57 -5.22 -3.93 1.29
C VAL A 57 -6.06 -5.07 0.70
N ASP A 58 -7.06 -4.73 -0.12
CA ASP A 58 -7.86 -5.72 -0.84
C ASP A 58 -7.01 -6.33 -1.96
N ARG A 59 -7.04 -7.67 -2.08
CA ARG A 59 -6.37 -8.40 -3.16
C ARG A 59 -6.77 -7.87 -4.54
N ALA A 60 -8.03 -7.50 -4.74
CA ALA A 60 -8.53 -6.97 -6.00
C ALA A 60 -7.86 -5.64 -6.38
N LEU A 61 -7.40 -4.85 -5.41
CA LEU A 61 -6.64 -3.63 -5.68
C LEU A 61 -5.34 -3.97 -6.44
N LEU A 62 -4.59 -4.95 -5.94
CA LEU A 62 -3.33 -5.35 -6.55
C LEU A 62 -3.56 -6.03 -7.89
N VAL A 63 -4.54 -6.94 -7.99
CA VAL A 63 -4.82 -7.65 -9.25
C VAL A 63 -5.23 -6.69 -10.38
N ASN A 64 -6.03 -5.67 -10.06
CA ASN A 64 -6.59 -4.78 -11.06
C ASN A 64 -5.68 -3.59 -11.41
N PHE A 65 -4.89 -3.11 -10.44
CA PHE A 65 -4.19 -1.83 -10.58
C PHE A 65 -2.67 -1.93 -10.38
N ALA A 66 -2.11 -3.06 -9.94
CA ALA A 66 -0.66 -3.20 -9.88
C ALA A 66 -0.06 -3.11 -11.29
N PRO A 67 1.10 -2.44 -11.45
CA PRO A 67 1.84 -2.46 -12.70
C PRO A 67 2.15 -3.90 -13.11
N LYS A 68 2.05 -4.17 -14.42
CA LYS A 68 2.27 -5.52 -15.00
C LYS A 68 3.62 -5.66 -15.70
N GLU A 69 4.41 -4.60 -15.71
CA GLU A 69 5.70 -4.47 -16.41
C GLU A 69 6.75 -3.94 -15.44
#